data_AF-A0A7C3GCG5-F1
#
_entry.id   AF-A0A7C3GCG5-F1
#
_cell.length_a   1.000
_cell.length_b   1.000
_cell.length_c   1.000
_cell.angle_alpha   90.00
_cell.angle_beta   90.00
_cell.angle_gamma   90.00
#
_symmetry.space_group_name_H-M   'P 1'
#
loop_
_entity.id
_entity.type
_entity.pdbx_description
1 polymer ?
#
loop_
_entity_poly.entity_id
_entity_poly.type
_entity_poly.pdbx_seq_one_letter_code
_entity_poly.pdbx_strand_id
1 'polypeptide(L)'
;MSEGKIWQKRAQCDLIAGHKTMLASHPGPVDPLNPGFMKTANAALQNALSLAQNIKTPAGYQSVMDAYTAAFKDGHFQLITTKKLWDLPTGTGGFKWAGILIGWRADTFTAVYTHETSGVKQGDELVSCDGIKAADMMHENVFPYSHYSDNNPNSWAMLSRHLLADNGNPLIKTPQNCLFSGAKGEYKVVLNWQARPKNYWDIAPKALFGATPKTGMKEIKPGIWWVNAANFSPQNDAQLKANKDMIADIKAKQ
;
A
#
# COMPACT_ATOMS: atom_id res chain seq x y z
N MET A 1 25.33 -1.55 -22.72
CA MET A 1 24.93 -1.97 -21.36
C MET A 1 23.55 -2.61 -21.48
N SER A 2 23.29 -3.79 -20.91
CA SER A 2 21.94 -4.37 -20.98
C SER A 2 20.95 -3.49 -20.20
N GLU A 3 19.68 -3.51 -20.61
CA GLU A 3 18.62 -2.74 -19.94
C GLU A 3 18.56 -3.03 -18.43
N GLY A 4 18.69 -4.29 -18.03
CA GLY A 4 18.76 -4.66 -16.62
C GLY A 4 19.92 -4.00 -15.87
N LYS A 5 21.13 -3.97 -16.45
CA LYS A 5 22.29 -3.29 -15.82
C LYS A 5 22.09 -1.78 -15.68
N ILE A 6 21.30 -1.15 -16.55
CA ILE A 6 20.95 0.26 -16.42
C ILE A 6 20.08 0.48 -15.17
N TRP A 7 19.06 -0.36 -14.96
CA TRP A 7 18.18 -0.25 -13.78
C TRP A 7 18.91 -0.52 -12.47
N GLN A 8 19.80 -1.51 -12.43
CA GLN A 8 20.65 -1.79 -11.27
C GLN A 8 21.53 -0.59 -10.91
N LYS A 9 22.25 -0.03 -11.90
CA LYS A 9 23.13 1.12 -11.69
C LYS A 9 22.36 2.35 -11.22
N ARG A 10 21.20 2.63 -11.84
CA ARG A 10 20.33 3.75 -11.43
C ARG A 10 19.87 3.58 -9.99
N ALA A 11 19.37 2.39 -9.61
CA ALA A 11 18.93 2.13 -8.25
C ALA A 11 20.05 2.37 -7.23
N GLN A 12 21.27 1.87 -7.50
CA GLN A 12 22.41 2.08 -6.62
C GLN A 12 22.77 3.56 -6.46
N CYS A 13 22.86 4.32 -7.56
CA CYS A 13 23.16 5.75 -7.53
C CYS A 13 22.10 6.52 -6.73
N ASP A 14 20.82 6.27 -7.01
CA ASP A 14 19.72 7.02 -6.40
C ASP A 14 19.50 6.63 -4.93
N LEU A 15 19.76 5.38 -4.54
CA LEU A 15 19.78 4.97 -3.13
C LEU A 15 20.85 5.71 -2.34
N ILE A 16 22.07 5.79 -2.87
CA ILE A 16 23.18 6.51 -2.22
C ILE A 16 22.86 8.00 -2.12
N ALA A 17 22.35 8.60 -3.20
CA ALA A 17 21.96 10.00 -3.21
C ALA A 17 20.80 10.28 -2.24
N GLY A 18 19.76 9.45 -2.26
CA GLY A 18 18.60 9.56 -1.38
C GLY A 18 18.98 9.39 0.09
N HIS A 19 19.84 8.43 0.41
CA HIS A 19 20.37 8.25 1.77
C HIS A 19 21.15 9.46 2.25
N LYS A 20 22.06 10.01 1.41
CA LYS A 20 22.81 11.23 1.75
C LYS A 20 21.88 12.42 1.98
N THR A 21 20.90 12.63 1.11
CA THR A 21 19.90 13.70 1.25
C THR A 21 19.08 13.54 2.52
N MET A 22 18.64 12.31 2.82
CA MET A 22 17.91 12.00 4.05
C MET A 22 18.76 12.35 5.27
N LEU A 23 20.02 11.91 5.36
CA LEU A 23 20.88 12.22 6.50
C LEU A 23 21.12 13.72 6.69
N ALA A 24 21.08 14.50 5.61
CA ALA A 24 21.31 15.93 5.66
C ALA A 24 20.07 16.76 6.05
N SER A 25 18.86 16.20 5.96
CA SER A 25 17.61 16.98 6.09
C SER A 25 16.56 16.34 7.00
N HIS A 26 16.67 15.05 7.30
CA HIS A 26 15.79 14.35 8.22
C HIS A 26 16.19 14.68 9.68
N PRO A 27 15.25 14.83 10.63
CA PRO A 27 15.58 15.11 12.03
C PRO A 27 16.18 13.91 12.77
N GLY A 28 15.92 12.69 12.29
CA GLY A 28 16.35 11.44 12.93
C GLY A 28 17.83 11.33 13.32
N PRO A 29 18.82 11.73 12.51
CA PRO A 29 20.24 11.69 12.87
C PRO A 29 20.62 12.51 14.12
N VAL A 30 19.84 13.53 14.45
CA VAL A 30 20.10 14.44 15.58
C VAL A 30 19.09 14.28 16.72
N ASP A 31 18.15 13.35 16.60
CA ASP A 31 17.10 13.12 17.59
C ASP A 31 17.62 12.25 18.75
N PRO A 32 17.79 12.81 19.96
CA PRO A 32 18.26 12.05 21.12
C PRO A 32 17.28 10.96 21.58
N LEU A 33 16.00 11.04 21.20
CA LEU A 33 14.98 10.04 21.51
C LEU A 33 14.98 8.88 20.50
N ASN A 34 15.74 8.99 19.41
CA ASN A 34 15.89 7.94 18.41
C ASN A 34 17.38 7.56 18.19
N PRO A 35 18.08 7.07 19.23
CA PRO A 35 19.50 6.72 19.11
C PRO A 35 19.75 5.58 18.11
N GLY A 36 18.72 4.82 17.73
CA GLY A 36 18.80 3.75 16.75
C GLY A 36 18.80 4.23 15.29
N PHE A 37 18.48 5.49 15.01
CA PHE A 37 18.22 5.99 13.65
C PHE A 37 19.35 5.69 12.68
N MET A 38 20.59 6.05 13.04
CA MET A 38 21.75 5.87 12.17
C MET A 38 22.03 4.39 11.87
N LYS A 39 21.83 3.51 12.85
CA LYS A 39 21.96 2.06 12.67
C LYS A 39 20.93 1.55 11.66
N THR A 40 19.66 1.94 11.82
CA THR A 40 18.58 1.59 10.90
C THR A 40 18.85 2.10 9.50
N ALA A 41 19.24 3.38 9.35
CA ALA A 41 19.50 4.00 8.07
C ALA A 41 20.63 3.30 7.29
N ASN A 42 21.73 2.96 7.98
CA ASN A 42 22.86 2.26 7.37
C ASN A 42 22.49 0.83 6.95
N ALA A 43 21.77 0.10 7.81
CA ALA A 43 21.29 -1.25 7.50
C ALA A 43 20.30 -1.25 6.32
N ALA A 44 19.41 -0.25 6.26
CA ALA A 44 18.46 -0.07 5.18
C ALA A 44 19.17 0.15 3.84
N LEU A 45 20.19 1.02 3.81
CA LEU A 45 20.99 1.27 2.60
C LEU A 45 21.70 -0.02 2.15
N GLN A 46 22.34 -0.74 3.07
CA GLN A 46 23.05 -1.99 2.75
C GLN A 46 22.09 -3.04 2.17
N ASN A 47 20.93 -3.24 2.80
CA ASN A 47 19.91 -4.17 2.32
C ASN A 47 19.41 -3.78 0.91
N ALA A 48 19.05 -2.51 0.72
CA ALA A 48 18.55 -2.04 -0.57
C ALA A 48 19.60 -2.14 -1.69
N LEU A 49 20.88 -1.85 -1.40
CA LEU A 49 21.98 -2.04 -2.37
C LEU A 49 22.19 -3.51 -2.74
N SER A 50 21.96 -4.44 -1.82
CA SER A 50 21.99 -5.87 -2.11
C SER A 50 20.82 -6.27 -3.03
N LEU A 51 19.60 -5.85 -2.70
CA LEU A 51 18.42 -6.11 -3.54
C LEU A 51 18.55 -5.51 -4.94
N ALA A 52 19.18 -4.33 -5.06
CA ALA A 52 19.44 -3.67 -6.34
C ALA A 52 20.25 -4.52 -7.33
N GLN A 53 20.97 -5.56 -6.89
CA GLN A 53 21.73 -6.44 -7.77
C GLN A 53 20.83 -7.41 -8.56
N ASN A 54 19.60 -7.64 -8.07
CA ASN A 54 18.69 -8.66 -8.60
C ASN A 54 17.61 -8.09 -9.53
N ILE A 55 17.46 -6.76 -9.56
CA ILE A 55 16.43 -6.10 -10.38
C ILE A 55 16.87 -5.94 -11.83
N LYS A 56 15.89 -5.92 -12.74
CA LYS A 56 16.13 -5.72 -14.18
C LYS A 56 15.11 -4.78 -14.84
N THR A 57 14.17 -4.24 -14.08
CA THR A 57 12.98 -3.55 -14.59
C THR A 57 12.72 -2.24 -13.83
N PRO A 58 11.94 -1.31 -14.39
CA PRO A 58 11.51 -0.11 -13.67
C PRO A 58 10.75 -0.43 -12.37
N ALA A 59 9.90 -1.47 -12.37
CA ALA A 59 9.18 -1.89 -11.18
C ALA A 59 10.11 -2.44 -10.09
N GLY A 60 11.16 -3.17 -10.48
CA GLY A 60 12.21 -3.58 -9.56
C GLY A 60 12.98 -2.39 -8.97
N TYR A 61 13.27 -1.37 -9.78
CA TYR A 61 13.86 -0.12 -9.29
C TYR A 61 12.99 0.50 -8.19
N GLN A 62 11.68 0.67 -8.41
CA GLN A 62 10.77 1.21 -7.39
C GLN A 62 10.72 0.31 -6.15
N SER A 63 10.66 -1.01 -6.33
CA SER A 63 10.57 -1.98 -5.22
C SER A 63 11.79 -1.90 -4.30
N VAL A 64 12.98 -1.63 -4.85
CA VAL A 64 14.20 -1.43 -4.06
C VAL A 64 14.18 -0.09 -3.29
N MET A 65 13.62 0.97 -3.88
CA MET A 65 13.41 2.25 -3.19
C MET A 65 12.40 2.09 -2.04
N ASP A 66 11.34 1.32 -2.27
CA ASP A 66 10.35 0.99 -1.26
C ASP A 66 10.96 0.15 -0.13
N ALA A 67 11.83 -0.82 -0.46
CA ALA A 67 12.55 -1.62 0.55
C ALA A 67 13.49 -0.78 1.43
N TYR A 68 14.13 0.25 0.87
CA TYR A 68 14.93 1.18 1.65
C TYR A 68 14.07 1.97 2.65
N THR A 69 12.93 2.49 2.20
CA THR A 69 12.05 3.32 3.04
C THR A 69 11.24 2.52 4.05
N ALA A 70 10.93 1.25 3.75
CA ALA A 70 10.24 0.31 4.65
C ALA A 70 10.94 0.15 6.01
N ALA A 71 12.27 0.24 6.04
CA ALA A 71 13.04 0.11 7.28
C ALA A 71 12.71 1.18 8.34
N PHE A 72 12.19 2.33 7.91
CA PHE A 72 11.87 3.46 8.80
C PHE A 72 10.46 3.38 9.39
N LYS A 73 9.57 2.56 8.80
CA LYS A 73 8.18 2.39 9.23
C LYS A 73 7.41 3.72 9.41
N ASP A 74 7.75 4.74 8.61
CA ASP A 74 7.12 6.05 8.59
C ASP A 74 6.29 6.30 7.32
N GLY A 75 4.97 6.52 7.51
CA GLY A 75 4.00 6.89 6.48
C GLY A 75 4.40 8.07 5.60
N HIS A 76 5.27 8.96 6.08
CA HIS A 76 5.65 10.21 5.43
C HIS A 76 7.05 10.17 4.80
N PHE A 77 7.84 9.11 5.05
CA PHE A 77 9.18 8.99 4.51
C PHE A 77 9.19 8.09 3.27
N GLN A 78 9.38 8.69 2.10
CA GLN A 78 9.30 7.99 0.82
C GLN A 78 10.39 8.44 -0.15
N LEU A 79 10.85 7.51 -0.99
CA LEU A 79 11.64 7.79 -2.20
C LEU A 79 10.71 7.58 -3.40
N ILE A 80 10.04 8.65 -3.79
CA ILE A 80 8.99 8.63 -4.81
C ILE A 80 9.58 8.90 -6.18
N THR A 81 9.15 8.13 -7.16
CA THR A 81 9.52 8.31 -8.55
C THR A 81 8.53 9.19 -9.29
N THR A 82 9.00 9.88 -10.32
CA THR A 82 8.10 10.69 -11.15
C THR A 82 7.08 9.83 -11.89
N LYS A 83 5.92 10.41 -12.22
CA LYS A 83 4.86 9.75 -13.03
C LYS A 83 5.40 9.07 -14.29
N LYS A 84 6.43 9.64 -14.92
CA LYS A 84 7.07 9.08 -16.12
C LYS A 84 7.62 7.66 -15.91
N LEU A 85 8.03 7.30 -14.69
CA LEU A 85 8.49 5.93 -14.40
C LEU A 85 7.32 4.94 -14.42
N TRP A 86 6.13 5.37 -13.97
CA TRP A 86 4.90 4.58 -13.97
C TRP A 86 4.33 4.38 -15.37
N ASP A 87 4.68 5.25 -16.31
CA ASP A 87 4.33 5.14 -17.73
C ASP A 87 5.25 4.16 -18.48
N LEU A 88 6.39 3.75 -17.89
CA LEU A 88 7.28 2.75 -18.49
C LEU A 88 6.67 1.34 -18.38
N PRO A 89 6.94 0.46 -19.35
CA PRO A 89 6.64 -0.96 -19.20
C PRO A 89 7.29 -1.48 -17.91
N THR A 90 6.49 -2.02 -16.99
CA THR A 90 6.97 -2.53 -15.70
C THR A 90 7.92 -3.74 -15.84
N GLY A 91 8.10 -4.26 -17.06
CA GLY A 91 8.71 -5.56 -17.34
C GLY A 91 7.76 -6.72 -17.00
N THR A 92 8.24 -7.96 -17.16
CA THR A 92 7.64 -9.26 -16.72
C THR A 92 6.10 -9.35 -16.67
N GLY A 93 5.40 -8.78 -17.64
CA GLY A 93 3.95 -8.92 -17.82
C GLY A 93 3.05 -7.89 -17.14
N GLY A 94 3.54 -6.71 -16.79
CA GLY A 94 2.67 -5.62 -16.31
C GLY A 94 2.30 -5.71 -14.83
N PHE A 95 1.43 -4.81 -14.39
CA PHE A 95 0.72 -4.95 -13.13
C PHE A 95 -0.30 -6.09 -13.21
N LYS A 96 -0.33 -6.97 -12.20
CA LYS A 96 -1.15 -8.17 -12.20
C LYS A 96 -2.07 -8.21 -10.99
N TRP A 97 -3.15 -8.96 -11.10
CA TRP A 97 -4.03 -9.27 -9.98
C TRP A 97 -4.69 -10.63 -10.18
N ALA A 98 -5.15 -11.26 -9.09
CA ALA A 98 -5.86 -12.54 -9.14
C ALA A 98 -7.39 -12.37 -9.32
N GLY A 99 -7.87 -11.16 -9.60
CA GLY A 99 -9.31 -10.87 -9.65
C GLY A 99 -9.97 -10.76 -8.27
N ILE A 100 -9.20 -10.71 -7.19
CA ILE A 100 -9.70 -10.64 -5.80
C ILE A 100 -8.98 -9.48 -5.10
N LEU A 101 -9.73 -8.67 -4.35
CA LEU A 101 -9.14 -7.71 -3.41
C LEU A 101 -9.38 -8.19 -1.98
N ILE A 102 -8.30 -8.21 -1.20
CA ILE A 102 -8.34 -8.57 0.21
C ILE A 102 -8.34 -7.29 1.06
N GLY A 103 -9.29 -7.20 1.97
CA GLY A 103 -9.37 -6.17 3.00
C GLY A 103 -9.13 -6.80 4.37
N TRP A 104 -8.45 -6.09 5.25
CA TRP A 104 -8.31 -6.50 6.64
C TRP A 104 -9.52 -6.02 7.48
N ARG A 105 -10.19 -6.93 8.19
CA ARG A 105 -11.42 -6.70 8.97
C ARG A 105 -11.37 -7.50 10.26
N ALA A 106 -11.33 -6.81 11.41
CA ALA A 106 -11.34 -7.46 12.74
C ALA A 106 -10.35 -8.64 12.82
N ASP A 107 -9.08 -8.36 12.48
CA ASP A 107 -7.98 -9.34 12.47
C ASP A 107 -8.06 -10.45 11.41
N THR A 108 -9.05 -10.42 10.50
CA THR A 108 -9.19 -11.38 9.39
C THR A 108 -8.93 -10.75 8.02
N PHE A 109 -8.54 -11.57 7.05
CA PHE A 109 -8.28 -11.15 5.66
C PHE A 109 -9.48 -11.48 4.78
N THR A 110 -10.42 -10.57 4.63
CA THR A 110 -11.67 -10.80 3.91
C THR A 110 -11.56 -10.44 2.42
N ALA A 111 -12.12 -11.25 1.53
CA ALA A 111 -12.35 -10.88 0.15
C ALA A 111 -13.38 -9.74 0.07
N VAL A 112 -12.93 -8.50 -0.12
CA VAL A 112 -13.80 -7.31 -0.19
C VAL A 112 -14.27 -6.98 -1.60
N TYR A 113 -13.67 -7.61 -2.60
CA TYR A 113 -14.11 -7.60 -3.99
C TYR A 113 -13.67 -8.89 -4.67
N THR A 114 -14.54 -9.46 -5.49
CA THR A 114 -14.28 -10.68 -6.25
C THR A 114 -14.79 -10.51 -7.67
N HIS A 115 -13.93 -10.75 -8.66
CA HIS A 115 -14.33 -10.87 -10.06
C HIS A 115 -15.11 -12.17 -10.27
N GLU A 116 -16.04 -12.19 -11.22
CA GLU A 116 -16.93 -13.33 -11.50
C GLU A 116 -16.15 -14.63 -11.80
N THR A 117 -14.97 -14.51 -12.38
CA THR A 117 -14.10 -15.63 -12.74
C THR A 117 -13.15 -16.09 -11.61
N SER A 118 -13.17 -15.43 -10.45
CA SER A 118 -12.23 -15.73 -9.36
C SER A 118 -12.53 -17.03 -8.60
N GLY A 119 -13.78 -17.51 -8.66
CA GLY A 119 -14.22 -18.67 -7.87
C GLY A 119 -14.31 -18.42 -6.35
N VAL A 120 -14.09 -17.19 -5.90
CA VAL A 120 -14.19 -16.76 -4.49
C VAL A 120 -15.43 -15.89 -4.32
N LYS A 121 -16.11 -16.02 -3.18
CA LYS A 121 -17.22 -15.13 -2.84
C LYS A 121 -16.73 -13.95 -2.02
N GLN A 122 -17.27 -12.77 -2.32
CA GLN A 122 -17.06 -11.60 -1.46
C GLN A 122 -17.56 -11.91 -0.04
N GLY A 123 -16.74 -11.59 0.96
CA GLY A 123 -16.98 -11.92 2.37
C GLY A 123 -16.25 -13.16 2.88
N ASP A 124 -15.74 -14.02 1.99
CA ASP A 124 -14.94 -15.18 2.41
C ASP A 124 -13.55 -14.75 2.91
N GLU A 125 -13.01 -15.48 3.87
CA GLU A 125 -11.71 -15.21 4.48
C GLU A 125 -10.59 -15.90 3.70
N LEU A 126 -9.52 -15.17 3.39
CA LEU A 126 -8.25 -15.71 2.93
C LEU A 126 -7.45 -16.24 4.13
N VAL A 127 -7.34 -17.57 4.23
CA VAL A 127 -6.64 -18.24 5.32
C VAL A 127 -5.13 -18.33 5.04
N SER A 128 -4.79 -18.86 3.86
CA SER A 128 -3.39 -19.07 3.45
C SER A 128 -3.25 -19.14 1.93
N CYS A 129 -2.03 -18.95 1.42
CA CYS A 129 -1.67 -19.31 0.07
C CYS A 129 -0.34 -20.07 0.03
N ASP A 130 -0.27 -21.12 -0.78
CA ASP A 130 0.88 -22.01 -0.94
C ASP A 130 1.46 -22.49 0.41
N GLY A 131 0.60 -22.68 1.41
CA GLY A 131 0.96 -23.09 2.76
C GLY A 131 1.37 -21.95 3.71
N ILE A 132 1.40 -20.70 3.26
CA ILE A 132 1.78 -19.52 4.05
C ILE A 132 0.51 -18.78 4.48
N LYS A 133 0.37 -18.48 5.77
CA LYS A 133 -0.81 -17.76 6.28
C LYS A 133 -0.88 -16.35 5.70
N ALA A 134 -2.07 -15.80 5.53
CA ALA A 134 -2.26 -14.46 4.96
C ALA A 134 -1.51 -13.37 5.74
N ALA A 135 -1.44 -13.48 7.08
CA ALA A 135 -0.66 -12.56 7.91
C ALA A 135 0.86 -12.67 7.64
N ASP A 136 1.37 -13.88 7.50
CA ASP A 136 2.79 -14.11 7.19
C ASP A 136 3.12 -13.60 5.78
N MET A 137 2.22 -13.77 4.82
CA MET A 137 2.36 -13.17 3.49
C MET A 137 2.46 -11.63 3.53
N MET A 138 1.76 -10.96 4.45
CA MET A 138 1.92 -9.50 4.61
C MET A 138 3.35 -9.17 5.02
N HIS A 139 3.93 -9.92 5.95
CA HIS A 139 5.30 -9.72 6.43
C HIS A 139 6.36 -10.12 5.40
N GLU A 140 6.06 -11.04 4.49
CA GLU A 140 7.01 -11.48 3.45
C GLU A 140 6.93 -10.61 2.18
N ASN A 141 5.73 -10.29 1.73
CA ASN A 141 5.51 -9.72 0.39
C ASN A 141 5.06 -8.26 0.39
N VAL A 142 4.61 -7.71 1.53
CA VAL A 142 3.96 -6.39 1.56
C VAL A 142 4.73 -5.40 2.44
N PHE A 143 4.87 -5.66 3.73
CA PHE A 143 5.57 -4.77 4.66
C PHE A 143 7.04 -4.51 4.31
N PRO A 144 7.83 -5.48 3.79
CA PRO A 144 9.21 -5.21 3.40
C PRO A 144 9.36 -4.22 2.24
N TYR A 145 8.26 -3.90 1.56
CA TYR A 145 8.20 -2.96 0.43
C TYR A 145 7.16 -1.87 0.68
N SER A 146 6.91 -1.55 1.95
CA SER A 146 6.00 -0.50 2.37
C SER A 146 6.60 0.31 3.49
N HIS A 147 6.57 1.63 3.36
CA HIS A 147 7.02 2.58 4.37
C HIS A 147 6.08 2.64 5.61
N TYR A 148 4.96 1.93 5.61
CA TYR A 148 4.05 1.89 6.76
C TYR A 148 4.44 0.82 7.81
N SER A 149 4.12 1.09 9.08
CA SER A 149 4.37 0.16 10.19
C SER A 149 3.32 -0.93 10.31
N ASP A 150 3.77 -2.17 10.50
CA ASP A 150 2.97 -3.32 10.95
C ASP A 150 2.37 -3.18 12.36
N ASN A 151 2.90 -2.27 13.19
CA ASN A 151 2.31 -1.96 14.50
C ASN A 151 1.07 -1.05 14.39
N ASN A 152 0.77 -0.53 13.21
CA ASN A 152 -0.40 0.31 12.97
C ASN A 152 -1.51 -0.52 12.29
N PRO A 153 -2.65 -0.80 12.95
CA PRO A 153 -3.78 -1.52 12.36
C PRO A 153 -4.27 -0.93 11.03
N ASN A 154 -4.18 0.40 10.86
CA ASN A 154 -4.55 1.04 9.61
C ASN A 154 -3.65 0.61 8.44
N SER A 155 -2.39 0.28 8.69
CA SER A 155 -1.46 -0.20 7.67
C SER A 155 -1.87 -1.56 7.14
N TRP A 156 -2.36 -2.47 8.00
CA TRP A 156 -2.95 -3.73 7.56
C TRP A 156 -4.16 -3.51 6.65
N ALA A 157 -5.08 -2.63 7.05
CA ALA A 157 -6.28 -2.30 6.27
C ALA A 157 -5.95 -1.66 4.91
N MET A 158 -4.94 -0.79 4.85
CA MET A 158 -4.53 -0.12 3.62
C MET A 158 -3.77 -1.05 2.67
N LEU A 159 -2.94 -1.94 3.22
CA LEU A 159 -1.96 -2.69 2.45
C LEU A 159 -2.42 -4.11 2.08
N SER A 160 -3.43 -4.69 2.75
CA SER A 160 -3.91 -6.05 2.47
C SER A 160 -4.31 -6.27 1.01
N ARG A 161 -4.70 -5.21 0.29
CA ARG A 161 -4.99 -5.23 -1.15
C ARG A 161 -3.84 -5.75 -2.01
N HIS A 162 -2.61 -5.66 -1.52
CA HIS A 162 -1.39 -6.08 -2.22
C HIS A 162 -1.13 -7.60 -2.12
N LEU A 163 -1.86 -8.33 -1.27
CA LEU A 163 -1.70 -9.79 -1.14
C LEU A 163 -1.97 -10.52 -2.47
N LEU A 164 -3.01 -10.11 -3.19
CA LEU A 164 -3.45 -10.72 -4.45
C LEU A 164 -3.43 -9.72 -5.63
N ALA A 165 -2.64 -8.64 -5.49
CA ALA A 165 -2.38 -7.66 -6.54
C ALA A 165 -0.91 -7.22 -6.53
N ASP A 166 -0.24 -7.45 -7.65
CA ASP A 166 1.20 -7.23 -7.81
C ASP A 166 1.48 -6.00 -8.69
N ASN A 167 2.35 -5.13 -8.19
CA ASN A 167 2.85 -3.96 -8.91
C ASN A 167 4.09 -4.28 -9.78
N GLY A 168 4.34 -5.56 -10.07
CA GLY A 168 5.49 -6.02 -10.83
C GLY A 168 6.77 -6.08 -10.00
N ASN A 169 6.65 -6.27 -8.68
CA ASN A 169 7.80 -6.36 -7.79
C ASN A 169 8.53 -7.70 -8.04
N PRO A 170 9.76 -7.70 -8.59
CA PRO A 170 10.46 -8.94 -8.92
C PRO A 170 11.09 -9.62 -7.69
N LEU A 171 10.97 -9.02 -6.50
CA LEU A 171 11.58 -9.48 -5.25
C LEU A 171 10.59 -10.26 -4.36
N ILE A 172 9.32 -10.37 -4.77
CA ILE A 172 8.29 -11.12 -4.06
C ILE A 172 7.90 -12.39 -4.81
N LYS A 173 7.29 -13.33 -4.09
CA LYS A 173 6.69 -14.53 -4.70
C LYS A 173 5.18 -14.35 -4.76
N THR A 174 4.62 -14.36 -5.97
CA THR A 174 3.17 -14.32 -6.15
C THR A 174 2.58 -15.70 -5.88
N PRO A 175 1.60 -15.81 -4.97
CA PRO A 175 0.99 -17.09 -4.63
C PRO A 175 0.25 -17.71 -5.83
N GLN A 176 0.08 -19.03 -5.86
CA GLN A 176 -0.65 -19.73 -6.92
C GLN A 176 -1.90 -20.45 -6.40
N ASN A 177 -1.86 -21.03 -5.21
CA ASN A 177 -2.99 -21.76 -4.63
C ASN A 177 -3.35 -21.15 -3.29
N CYS A 178 -4.61 -20.77 -3.08
CA CYS A 178 -5.06 -20.20 -1.82
C CYS A 178 -6.17 -21.02 -1.19
N LEU A 179 -6.18 -21.05 0.13
CA LEU A 179 -7.23 -21.60 0.96
C LEU A 179 -8.12 -20.45 1.43
N PHE A 180 -9.40 -20.54 1.08
CA PHE A 180 -10.44 -19.62 1.56
C PHE A 180 -11.36 -20.35 2.53
N SER A 181 -11.86 -19.62 3.53
CA SER A 181 -12.92 -20.08 4.43
C SER A 181 -14.19 -19.30 4.16
N GLY A 182 -15.28 -20.01 3.86
CA GLY A 182 -16.59 -19.41 3.64
C GLY A 182 -17.68 -20.14 4.43
N ALA A 183 -18.94 -19.81 4.17
CA ALA A 183 -20.08 -20.37 4.92
C ALA A 183 -20.19 -21.91 4.88
N LYS A 184 -19.57 -22.57 3.90
CA LYS A 184 -19.58 -24.04 3.73
C LYS A 184 -18.30 -24.72 4.24
N GLY A 185 -17.41 -23.97 4.91
CA GLY A 185 -16.09 -24.42 5.32
C GLY A 185 -15.00 -23.98 4.36
N GLU A 186 -13.83 -24.60 4.51
CA GLU A 186 -12.63 -24.25 3.75
C GLU A 186 -12.63 -24.87 2.34
N TYR A 187 -12.12 -24.12 1.37
CA TYR A 187 -11.99 -24.57 -0.01
C TYR A 187 -10.74 -23.96 -0.68
N LYS A 188 -10.15 -24.71 -1.62
CA LYS A 188 -8.95 -24.29 -2.35
C LYS A 188 -9.32 -23.61 -3.65
N VAL A 189 -8.55 -22.58 -4.00
CA VAL A 189 -8.67 -21.82 -5.25
C VAL A 189 -7.30 -21.73 -5.90
N VAL A 190 -7.23 -22.10 -7.18
CA VAL A 190 -6.08 -21.82 -8.03
C VAL A 190 -6.24 -20.40 -8.58
N LEU A 191 -5.28 -19.52 -8.27
CA LEU A 191 -5.34 -18.12 -8.66
C LEU A 191 -5.10 -17.97 -10.16
N ASN A 192 -5.98 -17.24 -10.83
CA ASN A 192 -5.80 -16.83 -12.22
C ASN A 192 -5.21 -15.42 -12.28
N TRP A 193 -3.88 -15.33 -12.29
CA TRP A 193 -3.19 -14.05 -12.42
C TRP A 193 -3.36 -13.47 -13.81
N GLN A 194 -3.94 -12.28 -13.87
CA GLN A 194 -4.23 -11.58 -15.12
C GLN A 194 -3.77 -10.13 -15.05
N ALA A 195 -3.74 -9.45 -16.20
CA ALA A 195 -3.48 -8.03 -16.25
C ALA A 195 -4.48 -7.26 -15.38
N ARG A 196 -3.97 -6.32 -14.60
CA ARG A 196 -4.81 -5.46 -13.75
C ARG A 196 -5.68 -4.55 -14.62
N PRO A 197 -7.00 -4.48 -14.40
CA PRO A 197 -7.88 -3.67 -15.23
C PRO A 197 -7.62 -2.16 -15.03
N LYS A 198 -7.92 -1.35 -16.05
CA LYS A 198 -7.67 0.11 -16.03
C LYS A 198 -8.41 0.82 -14.89
N ASN A 199 -9.62 0.37 -14.56
CA ASN A 199 -10.46 0.91 -13.49
C ASN A 199 -10.14 0.33 -12.10
N TYR A 200 -9.04 -0.42 -11.94
CA TYR A 200 -8.63 -0.97 -10.64
C TYR A 200 -8.57 0.11 -9.56
N TRP A 201 -8.06 1.29 -9.91
CA TRP A 201 -7.93 2.42 -8.98
C TRP A 201 -9.27 3.07 -8.62
N ASP A 202 -10.33 2.82 -9.38
CA ASP A 202 -11.70 3.21 -9.02
C ASP A 202 -12.37 2.17 -8.13
N ILE A 203 -12.06 0.88 -8.36
CA ILE A 203 -12.64 -0.26 -7.62
C ILE A 203 -12.01 -0.36 -6.23
N ALA A 204 -10.68 -0.36 -6.14
CA ALA A 204 -9.99 -0.75 -4.92
C ALA A 204 -10.29 0.15 -3.71
N PRO A 205 -10.26 1.50 -3.81
CA PRO A 205 -10.63 2.35 -2.69
C PRO A 205 -12.07 2.14 -2.21
N LYS A 206 -13.02 1.95 -3.15
CA LYS A 206 -14.43 1.71 -2.81
C LYS A 206 -14.63 0.37 -2.12
N ALA A 207 -13.96 -0.69 -2.58
CA ALA A 207 -14.02 -2.00 -1.96
C ALA A 207 -13.40 -1.99 -0.55
N LEU A 208 -12.28 -1.28 -0.37
CA LEU A 208 -11.55 -1.25 0.90
C LEU A 208 -12.17 -0.32 1.94
N PHE A 209 -12.72 0.83 1.54
CA PHE A 209 -13.13 1.89 2.47
C PHE A 209 -14.59 2.30 2.32
N GLY A 210 -15.31 1.73 1.35
CA GLY A 210 -16.69 2.10 1.06
C GLY A 210 -16.81 3.42 0.29
N ALA A 211 -18.00 4.01 0.33
CA ALA A 211 -18.26 5.29 -0.30
C ALA A 211 -17.57 6.43 0.46
N THR A 212 -17.00 7.39 -0.28
CA THR A 212 -16.46 8.61 0.32
C THR A 212 -17.57 9.34 1.09
N PRO A 213 -17.41 9.58 2.39
CA PRO A 213 -18.44 10.24 3.18
C PRO A 213 -18.52 11.73 2.81
N LYS A 214 -19.69 12.36 2.96
CA LYS A 214 -19.89 13.78 2.65
C LYS A 214 -19.46 14.67 3.81
N THR A 215 -18.69 15.73 3.55
CA THR A 215 -18.45 16.76 4.55
C THR A 215 -19.76 17.45 4.92
N GLY A 216 -19.98 17.67 6.22
CA GLY A 216 -21.12 18.45 6.72
C GLY A 216 -21.46 18.11 8.16
N MET A 217 -22.56 18.68 8.65
CA MET A 217 -23.10 18.35 9.95
C MET A 217 -24.60 18.06 9.89
N LYS A 218 -25.07 17.21 10.81
CA LYS A 218 -26.50 16.92 10.97
C LYS A 218 -26.83 16.82 12.45
N GLU A 219 -27.99 17.34 12.84
CA GLU A 219 -28.51 17.15 14.20
C GLU A 219 -29.04 15.71 14.31
N ILE A 220 -28.53 14.94 15.27
CA ILE A 220 -28.94 13.55 15.49
C ILE A 220 -29.93 13.41 16.65
N LYS A 221 -29.93 14.37 17.56
CA LYS A 221 -30.90 14.59 18.64
C LYS A 221 -30.91 16.08 18.98
N PRO A 222 -31.96 16.62 19.62
CA PRO A 222 -31.98 18.02 20.04
C PRO A 222 -30.68 18.41 20.78
N GLY A 223 -29.95 19.38 20.23
CA GLY A 223 -28.69 19.88 20.77
C GLY A 223 -27.46 18.98 20.53
N ILE A 224 -27.61 17.83 19.86
CA ILE A 224 -26.51 16.88 19.58
C ILE A 224 -26.28 16.83 18.07
N TRP A 225 -25.10 17.29 17.65
CA TRP A 225 -24.71 17.37 16.25
C TRP A 225 -23.65 16.32 15.92
N TRP A 226 -23.89 15.57 14.84
CA TRP A 226 -22.87 14.76 14.19
C TRP A 226 -22.16 15.62 13.15
N VAL A 227 -20.87 15.87 13.36
CA VAL A 227 -20.01 16.62 12.44
C VAL A 227 -19.12 15.62 11.70
N ASN A 228 -19.11 15.68 10.37
CA ASN A 228 -18.28 14.84 9.54
C ASN A 228 -17.30 15.69 8.71
N ALA A 229 -16.04 15.73 9.13
CA ALA A 229 -14.94 16.33 8.38
C ALA A 229 -14.33 15.27 7.45
N ALA A 230 -14.96 15.04 6.29
CA ALA A 230 -14.60 13.91 5.43
C ALA A 230 -13.22 14.02 4.75
N ASN A 231 -12.64 15.21 4.69
CA ASN A 231 -11.33 15.45 4.08
C ASN A 231 -10.67 16.72 4.63
N PHE A 232 -9.36 16.67 4.88
CA PHE A 232 -8.53 17.81 5.32
C PHE A 232 -7.69 18.41 4.18
N SER A 233 -7.72 17.83 2.99
CA SER A 233 -6.98 18.30 1.81
C SER A 233 -7.92 18.37 0.60
N PRO A 234 -8.81 19.37 0.52
CA PRO A 234 -9.82 19.48 -0.54
C PRO A 234 -9.15 19.49 -1.92
N GLN A 235 -9.65 18.64 -2.81
CA GLN A 235 -9.08 18.42 -4.16
C GLN A 235 -9.77 19.29 -5.22
N ASN A 236 -10.87 19.97 -4.87
CA ASN A 236 -11.61 20.87 -5.74
C ASN A 236 -12.42 21.89 -4.93
N ASP A 237 -12.95 22.90 -5.62
CA ASP A 237 -13.71 24.00 -5.03
C ASP A 237 -14.97 23.55 -4.29
N ALA A 238 -15.63 22.49 -4.78
CA ALA A 238 -16.83 21.95 -4.14
C ALA A 238 -16.51 21.36 -2.76
N GLN A 239 -15.40 20.61 -2.65
CA GLN A 239 -14.93 20.08 -1.36
C GLN A 239 -14.47 21.20 -0.42
N LEU A 240 -13.77 22.21 -0.95
CA LEU A 240 -13.34 23.37 -0.16
C LEU A 240 -14.57 24.14 0.37
N LYS A 241 -15.57 24.35 -0.48
CA LYS A 241 -16.83 25.01 -0.08
C LYS A 241 -17.54 24.20 1.01
N ALA A 242 -17.67 22.89 0.86
CA ALA A 242 -18.32 22.05 1.86
C ALA A 242 -17.62 22.11 3.23
N ASN A 243 -16.28 22.16 3.25
CA ASN A 243 -15.51 22.35 4.48
C ASN A 243 -15.79 23.73 5.11
N LYS A 244 -15.84 24.80 4.30
CA LYS A 244 -16.14 26.16 4.77
C LYS A 244 -17.57 26.28 5.32
N ASP A 245 -18.55 25.72 4.61
CA ASP A 245 -19.96 25.71 5.01
C ASP A 245 -20.12 25.01 6.37
N MET A 246 -19.51 23.82 6.53
CA MET A 246 -19.53 23.09 7.81
C MET A 246 -18.93 23.92 8.96
N ILE A 247 -17.81 24.62 8.73
CA ILE A 247 -17.20 25.47 9.76
C ILE A 247 -18.13 26.65 10.12
N ALA A 248 -18.81 27.24 9.13
CA ALA A 248 -19.77 28.31 9.37
C ALA A 248 -20.98 27.80 10.18
N ASP A 249 -21.50 26.62 9.84
CA ASP A 249 -22.61 25.99 10.56
C ASP A 249 -22.24 25.69 12.02
N ILE A 250 -21.03 25.18 12.28
CA ILE A 250 -20.54 24.95 13.66
C ILE A 250 -20.53 26.26 14.45
N LYS A 251 -20.02 27.36 13.87
CA LYS A 251 -19.98 28.67 14.53
C LYS A 251 -21.37 29.23 14.82
N ALA A 252 -22.35 28.97 13.96
CA ALA A 252 -23.72 29.43 14.14
C ALA A 252 -24.50 28.66 15.23
N LYS A 253 -23.94 27.57 15.75
CA LYS A 253 -24.54 26.73 16.80
C LYS A 253 -23.79 26.79 18.14
N GLN A 254 -22.73 27.61 18.23
CA GLN A 254 -22.07 28.00 19.48
C GLN A 254 -22.82 29.16 20.13
#